data_AF-A0A553FFS7-F1
#
_entry.id   AF-A0A553FFS7-F1
#
_cell.length_a   1.000
_cell.length_b   1.000
_cell.length_c   1.000
_cell.angle_alpha   90.00
_cell.angle_beta   90.00
_cell.angle_gamma   90.00
#
_symmetry.space_group_name_H-M   'P 1'
#
loop_
_entity.id
_entity.type
_entity.pdbx_description
1 polymer ?
#
loop_
_entity_poly.entity_id
_entity_poly.type
_entity_poly.pdbx_seq_one_letter_code
_entity_poly.pdbx_strand_id
1 'polypeptide(L)'
;MRLIVLIVLVGIISSNLFAQEKLEFGDTPTTTSKPKYKPRDKDHRQRDIIHWVKPTAKGLYMGNKCVDELTYSMGFVYLIQVKGQTGYKSETNRLLHNLGAKIRILFRNGPFWKFKLKKKTKECRRETGDYIG
;
A
#
# COMPACT_ATOMS: atom_id res chain seq x y z
N MET A 1 -30.21 -2.87 -26.85
CA MET A 1 -30.18 -1.39 -26.68
C MET A 1 -30.66 -0.92 -25.30
N ARG A 2 -31.72 -1.50 -24.70
CA ARG A 2 -32.25 -1.06 -23.38
C ARG A 2 -31.24 -1.11 -22.22
N LEU A 3 -30.30 -2.07 -22.23
CA LEU A 3 -29.27 -2.22 -21.18
C LEU A 3 -28.16 -1.15 -21.26
N ILE A 4 -27.79 -0.71 -22.46
CA ILE A 4 -26.74 0.31 -22.67
C ILE A 4 -27.24 1.68 -22.23
N VAL A 5 -28.52 1.98 -22.46
CA VAL A 5 -29.18 3.21 -21.99
C VAL A 5 -29.17 3.29 -20.46
N LEU A 6 -29.39 2.17 -19.77
CA LEU A 6 -29.35 2.11 -18.30
C LEU A 6 -27.95 2.39 -17.73
N ILE A 7 -26.89 1.88 -18.35
CA ILE A 7 -25.51 2.10 -17.88
C ILE A 7 -25.08 3.56 -18.07
N VAL A 8 -25.49 4.19 -19.18
CA VAL A 8 -25.23 5.61 -19.43
C VAL A 8 -26.04 6.50 -18.48
N LEU A 9 -27.27 6.13 -18.13
CA LEU A 9 -28.09 6.88 -17.16
C LEU A 9 -27.49 6.87 -15.75
N VAL A 10 -26.93 5.74 -15.30
CA VAL A 10 -26.33 5.62 -13.97
C VAL A 10 -25.00 6.38 -13.86
N GLY A 11 -24.27 6.53 -14.97
CA GLY A 11 -22.99 7.27 -15.00
C GLY A 11 -23.11 8.79 -14.88
N ILE A 12 -24.28 9.37 -15.18
CA ILE A 12 -24.49 10.84 -15.16
C ILE A 12 -24.94 11.34 -13.77
N ILE A 13 -25.49 10.46 -12.92
CA ILE A 13 -26.06 10.85 -11.62
C ILE A 13 -24.97 11.04 -10.54
N SER A 14 -23.74 10.58 -10.77
CA SER A 14 -22.66 10.58 -9.77
C SER A 14 -21.77 11.84 -9.74
N SER A 15 -22.08 12.90 -10.51
CA SER A 15 -21.22 14.10 -10.62
C SER A 15 -21.64 15.31 -9.78
N ASN A 16 -22.72 15.24 -9.00
CA ASN A 16 -23.17 16.37 -8.16
C ASN A 16 -23.14 15.99 -6.68
N LEU A 17 -22.07 16.36 -5.95
CA LEU A 17 -22.10 16.68 -4.51
C LEU A 17 -20.68 17.01 -4.01
N PHE A 18 -20.16 18.16 -4.42
CA PHE A 18 -19.19 18.92 -3.61
C PHE A 18 -19.62 20.38 -3.62
N ALA A 19 -20.63 20.70 -2.81
CA ALA A 19 -20.91 22.07 -2.40
C ALA A 19 -20.77 22.11 -0.87
N GLN A 20 -19.56 22.41 -0.40
CA GLN A 20 -19.37 22.80 0.99
C GLN A 20 -19.88 24.24 1.12
N GLU A 21 -21.00 24.43 1.81
CA GLU A 21 -21.44 25.75 2.26
C GLU A 21 -20.39 26.33 3.19
N LYS A 22 -19.90 27.52 2.84
CA LYS A 22 -18.98 28.30 3.65
C LYS A 22 -19.83 29.05 4.68
N LEU A 23 -19.85 28.57 5.93
CA LEU A 23 -20.46 29.29 7.05
C LEU A 23 -19.74 30.63 7.22
N GLU A 24 -20.45 31.73 6.95
CA GLU A 24 -19.99 33.07 7.35
C GLU A 24 -20.11 33.20 8.88
N PHE A 25 -18.97 33.36 9.53
CA PHE A 25 -18.92 33.71 10.95
C PHE A 25 -18.70 35.22 11.08
N GLY A 26 -19.66 35.90 11.71
CA GLY A 26 -19.59 37.32 12.00
C GLY A 26 -18.46 37.66 12.99
N ASP A 27 -17.87 38.83 12.80
CA ASP A 27 -16.77 39.35 13.62
C ASP A 27 -17.23 39.71 15.04
N THR A 28 -16.73 39.00 16.05
CA THR A 28 -16.77 39.48 17.44
C THR A 28 -15.44 40.12 17.82
N PRO A 29 -15.41 41.40 18.25
CA PRO A 29 -14.20 42.07 18.66
C PRO A 29 -13.90 41.68 20.11
N THR A 30 -12.78 40.98 20.36
CA THR A 30 -11.91 41.01 21.57
C THR A 30 -11.38 39.63 21.99
N THR A 31 -10.04 39.56 21.99
CA THR A 31 -9.18 38.84 22.95
C THR A 31 -9.13 37.30 22.94
N THR A 32 -8.20 36.73 22.17
CA THR A 32 -7.08 35.86 22.61
C THR A 32 -6.49 35.17 21.37
N SER A 33 -5.28 35.53 20.96
CA SER A 33 -4.62 34.83 19.85
C SER A 33 -4.27 33.41 20.27
N LYS A 34 -5.16 32.45 20.01
CA LYS A 34 -4.78 31.04 19.97
C LYS A 34 -3.86 30.88 18.75
N PRO A 35 -2.61 30.41 18.90
CA PRO A 35 -1.73 30.22 17.76
C PRO A 35 -2.42 29.24 16.80
N LYS A 36 -2.77 29.72 15.60
CA LYS A 36 -3.21 28.83 14.52
C LYS A 36 -1.99 28.03 14.10
N TYR A 37 -1.85 26.82 14.65
CA TYR A 37 -0.99 25.80 14.04
C TYR A 37 -1.52 25.60 12.62
N LYS A 38 -0.82 26.16 11.63
CA LYS A 38 -1.04 25.74 10.24
C LYS A 38 -0.59 24.29 10.20
N PRO A 39 -1.47 23.29 10.03
CA PRO A 39 -0.99 21.96 9.71
C PRO A 39 -0.11 22.15 8.48
N ARG A 40 1.18 21.84 8.63
CA ARG A 40 2.02 21.70 7.45
C ARG A 40 1.35 20.60 6.66
N ASP A 41 0.73 20.95 5.53
CA ASP A 41 0.27 19.99 4.53
C ASP A 41 1.52 19.25 4.04
N LYS A 42 1.98 18.31 4.86
CA LYS A 42 2.85 17.27 4.37
C LYS A 42 1.89 16.38 3.60
N ASP A 43 1.80 16.64 2.29
CA ASP A 43 1.31 15.68 1.31
C ASP A 43 2.23 14.44 1.37
N HIS A 44 2.15 13.72 2.48
CA HIS A 44 2.67 12.38 2.60
C HIS A 44 1.69 11.52 1.83
N ARG A 45 1.76 11.55 0.50
CA ARG A 45 1.16 10.48 -0.31
C ARG A 45 1.77 9.19 0.20
N GLN A 46 1.06 8.53 1.11
CA GLN A 46 1.41 7.21 1.58
C GLN A 46 1.42 6.35 0.32
N ARG A 47 2.61 5.90 -0.09
CA ARG A 47 2.71 5.00 -1.24
C ARG A 47 1.88 3.78 -0.89
N ASP A 48 0.96 3.37 -1.76
CA ASP A 48 0.25 2.12 -1.56
C ASP A 48 1.27 0.97 -1.64
N ILE A 49 1.59 0.39 -0.48
CA ILE A 49 2.55 -0.69 -0.33
C ILE A 49 1.79 -2.01 -0.38
N ILE A 50 2.21 -2.88 -1.28
CA ILE A 50 1.60 -4.18 -1.47
C ILE A 50 2.11 -5.13 -0.38
N HIS A 51 1.21 -5.69 0.44
CA HIS A 51 1.57 -6.71 1.42
C HIS A 51 1.65 -8.09 0.77
N TRP A 52 2.83 -8.70 0.71
CA TRP A 52 3.01 -10.08 0.27
C TRP A 52 3.10 -11.01 1.48
N VAL A 53 2.02 -11.74 1.75
CA VAL A 53 1.86 -12.55 2.96
C VAL A 53 2.61 -13.88 2.85
N LYS A 54 3.37 -14.24 3.88
CA LYS A 54 4.15 -15.49 3.98
C LYS A 54 3.92 -16.17 5.33
N PRO A 55 3.96 -17.51 5.40
CA PRO A 55 3.78 -18.24 6.66
C PRO A 55 5.03 -18.24 7.56
N THR A 56 6.20 -18.01 6.99
CA THR A 56 7.49 -18.02 7.70
C THR A 56 8.41 -16.96 7.10
N ALA A 57 9.34 -16.45 7.92
CA ALA A 57 10.38 -15.50 7.52
C ALA A 57 11.56 -16.17 6.81
N LYS A 58 11.68 -17.51 6.86
CA LYS A 58 12.82 -18.25 6.31
C LYS A 58 12.99 -18.01 4.80
N GLY A 59 14.19 -17.63 4.37
CA GLY A 59 14.53 -17.36 2.98
C GLY A 59 14.02 -16.01 2.45
N LEU A 60 13.46 -15.17 3.33
CA LEU A 60 12.96 -13.84 2.96
C LEU A 60 13.98 -12.74 3.28
N TYR A 61 14.98 -13.03 4.12
CA TYR A 61 15.96 -12.05 4.58
C TYR A 61 15.28 -10.81 5.21
N MET A 62 14.16 -11.02 5.90
CA MET A 62 13.49 -9.93 6.62
C MET A 62 14.39 -9.43 7.74
N GLY A 63 14.54 -8.11 7.84
CA GLY A 63 15.49 -7.48 8.77
C GLY A 63 16.86 -7.19 8.15
N ASN A 64 17.14 -7.71 6.95
CA ASN A 64 18.26 -7.26 6.16
C ASN A 64 17.91 -5.95 5.45
N LYS A 65 18.53 -4.84 5.89
CA LYS A 65 18.26 -3.50 5.35
C LYS A 65 18.34 -3.43 3.83
N CYS A 66 19.29 -4.12 3.19
CA CYS A 66 19.42 -4.13 1.73
C CYS A 66 18.21 -4.79 1.06
N VAL A 67 17.71 -5.89 1.62
CA VAL A 67 16.54 -6.60 1.07
C VAL A 67 15.24 -5.85 1.37
N ASP A 68 15.15 -5.23 2.55
CA ASP A 68 14.00 -4.41 2.92
C ASP A 68 13.88 -3.18 2.01
N GLU A 69 14.97 -2.47 1.75
CA GLU A 69 15.01 -1.36 0.79
C GLU A 69 14.71 -1.82 -0.64
N LEU A 70 15.22 -2.98 -1.05
CA LEU A 70 14.92 -3.58 -2.34
C LEU A 70 13.43 -3.86 -2.52
N THR A 71 12.80 -4.55 -1.57
CA THR A 71 11.37 -4.87 -1.63
C THR A 71 10.51 -3.61 -1.58
N TYR A 72 10.86 -2.66 -0.70
CA TYR A 72 10.22 -1.35 -0.61
C TYR A 72 10.31 -0.56 -1.92
N SER A 73 11.46 -0.58 -2.60
CA SER A 73 11.64 0.06 -3.91
C SER A 73 10.77 -0.57 -5.00
N MET A 74 10.50 -1.88 -4.89
CA MET A 74 9.58 -2.60 -5.77
C MET A 74 8.10 -2.39 -5.39
N GLY A 75 7.83 -1.65 -4.32
CA GLY A 75 6.49 -1.27 -3.88
C GLY A 75 5.74 -2.36 -3.12
N PHE A 76 6.46 -3.31 -2.51
CA PHE A 76 5.85 -4.33 -1.66
C PHE A 76 6.69 -4.62 -0.42
N VAL A 77 6.08 -5.20 0.60
CA VAL A 77 6.77 -5.67 1.81
C VAL A 77 6.28 -7.07 2.18
N TYR A 78 7.13 -7.87 2.81
CA TYR A 78 6.72 -9.16 3.35
C TYR A 78 5.94 -8.99 4.64
N LEU A 79 4.86 -9.74 4.78
CA LEU A 79 4.07 -9.80 6.00
C LEU A 79 3.99 -11.25 6.48
N ILE A 80 4.46 -11.52 7.70
CA ILE A 80 4.43 -12.87 8.26
C ILE A 80 3.08 -13.10 8.94
N GLN A 81 2.39 -14.17 8.55
CA GLN A 81 1.17 -14.64 9.19
C GLN A 81 1.30 -16.13 9.50
N VAL A 82 1.58 -16.45 10.76
CA VAL A 82 1.70 -17.83 11.25
C VAL A 82 0.30 -18.39 11.51
N LYS A 83 0.09 -19.68 11.20
CA LYS A 83 -1.18 -20.36 11.47
C LYS A 83 -1.48 -20.34 12.97
N GLY A 84 -2.72 -19.99 13.34
CA GLY A 84 -3.16 -19.94 14.74
C GLY A 84 -2.83 -18.64 15.48
N GLN A 85 -2.14 -17.67 14.84
CA GLN A 85 -1.99 -16.34 15.40
C GLN A 85 -3.23 -15.46 15.12
N THR A 86 -3.46 -14.49 15.99
CA THR A 86 -4.50 -13.47 15.85
C THR A 86 -4.34 -12.73 14.52
N GLY A 87 -5.41 -12.68 13.71
CA GLY A 87 -5.40 -12.07 12.37
C GLY A 87 -5.14 -13.06 11.23
N TYR A 88 -4.77 -14.31 11.52
CA TYR A 88 -4.81 -15.38 10.53
C TYR A 88 -6.26 -15.67 10.11
N LYS A 89 -6.56 -15.54 8.81
CA LYS A 89 -7.87 -15.87 8.25
C LYS A 89 -7.93 -17.35 7.88
N SER A 90 -7.59 -17.64 6.62
CA SER A 90 -7.55 -18.99 6.07
C SER A 90 -6.48 -19.08 4.98
N GLU A 91 -6.06 -20.31 4.68
CA GLU A 91 -5.12 -20.60 3.60
C GLU A 91 -5.64 -20.11 2.24
N THR A 92 -6.92 -20.32 1.95
CA THR A 92 -7.57 -19.86 0.71
C THR A 92 -7.58 -18.35 0.60
N ASN A 93 -7.86 -17.64 1.70
CA ASN A 93 -7.84 -16.18 1.70
C ASN A 93 -6.42 -15.63 1.48
N ARG A 94 -5.41 -16.26 2.08
CA ARG A 94 -4.00 -15.93 1.84
C ARG A 94 -3.61 -16.15 0.39
N LEU A 95 -4.06 -17.23 -0.25
CA LEU A 95 -3.80 -17.51 -1.66
C LEU A 95 -4.40 -16.43 -2.57
N LEU A 96 -5.66 -16.07 -2.36
CA LEU A 96 -6.35 -15.02 -3.12
C LEU A 96 -5.69 -13.64 -2.92
N HIS A 97 -5.38 -13.29 -1.67
CA HIS A 97 -4.65 -12.05 -1.36
C HIS A 97 -3.30 -12.01 -2.07
N ASN A 98 -2.52 -13.09 -1.99
CA ASN A 98 -1.22 -13.19 -2.64
C ASN A 98 -1.31 -13.19 -4.17
N LEU A 99 -2.40 -13.69 -4.74
CA LEU A 99 -2.65 -13.59 -6.18
C LEU A 99 -2.80 -12.12 -6.59
N GLY A 100 -3.66 -11.37 -5.88
CA GLY A 100 -3.83 -9.93 -6.10
C GLY A 100 -2.52 -9.16 -5.90
N ALA A 101 -1.76 -9.46 -4.84
CA ALA A 101 -0.45 -8.86 -4.60
C ALA A 101 0.53 -9.12 -5.75
N LYS A 102 0.64 -10.37 -6.21
CA LYS A 102 1.51 -10.74 -7.35
C LYS A 102 1.12 -10.01 -8.62
N ILE A 103 -0.18 -9.90 -8.90
CA ILE A 103 -0.69 -9.19 -10.07
C ILE A 103 -0.31 -7.70 -10.00
N ARG A 104 -0.51 -7.05 -8.84
CA ARG A 104 -0.12 -5.64 -8.66
C ARG A 104 1.40 -5.44 -8.81
N ILE A 105 2.21 -6.32 -8.22
CA ILE A 105 3.67 -6.26 -8.35
C ILE A 105 4.10 -6.47 -9.81
N LEU A 106 3.44 -7.40 -10.52
CA LEU A 106 3.67 -7.68 -11.93
C LEU A 106 3.43 -6.43 -12.79
N PHE A 107 2.31 -5.73 -12.61
CA PHE A 107 2.03 -4.50 -13.35
C PHE A 107 2.97 -3.35 -12.97
N ARG A 108 3.43 -3.29 -11.72
CA ARG A 108 4.34 -2.24 -11.24
C ARG A 108 5.79 -2.43 -11.69
N ASN A 109 6.27 -3.67 -11.78
CA ASN A 109 7.69 -3.99 -12.00
C ASN A 109 7.97 -4.80 -13.28
N GLY A 110 6.95 -5.25 -14.00
CA GLY A 110 7.06 -6.06 -15.22
C GLY A 110 7.19 -7.57 -14.97
N PRO A 111 7.07 -8.42 -16.01
CA PRO A 111 7.01 -9.89 -15.92
C PRO A 111 8.23 -10.56 -15.30
N PHE A 112 9.40 -9.92 -15.36
CA PHE A 112 10.65 -10.47 -14.84
C PHE A 112 10.98 -10.01 -13.41
N TRP A 113 10.03 -9.38 -12.70
CA TRP A 113 10.25 -8.85 -11.36
C TRP A 113 10.79 -9.88 -10.37
N LYS A 114 10.34 -11.13 -10.44
CA LYS A 114 10.82 -12.22 -9.57
C LYS A 114 12.29 -12.56 -9.83
N PHE A 115 12.72 -12.56 -11.08
CA PHE A 115 14.11 -12.80 -11.44
C PHE A 115 15.00 -11.65 -10.96
N LYS A 116 14.55 -10.40 -11.15
CA LYS A 116 15.23 -9.20 -10.63
C LYS A 116 15.36 -9.26 -9.11
N LEU A 117 14.27 -9.59 -8.41
CA LEU A 117 14.25 -9.76 -6.95
C LEU A 117 15.27 -10.82 -6.50
N LYS A 118 15.21 -12.03 -7.07
CA LYS A 118 16.13 -13.12 -6.71
C LYS A 118 17.60 -12.75 -6.95
N LYS A 119 17.91 -12.09 -8.07
CA LYS A 119 19.26 -11.64 -8.39
C LYS A 119 19.74 -10.60 -7.36
N LYS A 120 18.94 -9.57 -7.10
CA LYS A 120 19.28 -8.49 -6.17
C LYS A 120 19.36 -8.96 -4.72
N THR A 121 18.48 -9.85 -4.27
CA THR A 121 18.58 -10.47 -2.94
C THR A 121 19.87 -11.27 -2.79
N LYS A 122 20.32 -11.98 -3.84
CA LYS A 122 21.62 -12.69 -3.82
C LYS A 122 22.81 -11.73 -3.76
N GLU A 123 22.72 -10.57 -4.40
CA GLU A 123 23.70 -9.48 -4.28
C GLU A 123 23.73 -8.94 -2.85
N CYS A 124 22.57 -8.55 -2.28
CA CYS A 124 22.45 -8.11 -0.89
C CYS A 124 23.05 -9.11 0.10
N ARG A 125 22.72 -10.41 -0.05
CA ARG A 125 23.28 -11.48 0.79
C ARG A 125 24.80 -11.52 0.77
N ARG A 126 25.40 -11.32 -0.40
CA ARG A 126 26.88 -11.35 -0.56
C ARG A 126 27.52 -10.14 0.10
N GLU A 127 26.88 -8.97 0.00
CA GLU A 127 27.37 -7.71 0.56
C GLU A 127 27.24 -7.67 2.09
N THR A 128 26.11 -8.11 2.64
CA THR A 128 25.85 -8.05 4.08
C THR A 128 26.32 -9.28 4.85
N GLY A 129 26.68 -10.37 4.15
CA GLY A 129 27.07 -11.64 4.77
C GLY A 129 25.92 -12.40 5.46
N ASP A 130 24.66 -12.02 5.19
CA ASP A 130 23.48 -12.64 5.81
C ASP A 130 23.03 -13.88 5.03
N TYR A 131 23.63 -15.03 5.34
CA TYR A 131 23.33 -16.30 4.67
C TYR A 131 22.16 -17.09 5.29
N ILE A 132 21.67 -16.68 6.45
CA ILE A 132 20.70 -17.44 7.26
C ILE A 132 19.25 -17.03 6.98
N GLY A 133 19.04 -15.76 6.60
CA GLY A 133 17.72 -15.15 6.38
C GLY A 133 16.75 -15.89 5.46
#